data_AF-A0A0Q5PJ82-F1
#
_entry.id   AF-A0A0Q5PJ82-F1
#
_cell.length_a   1.000
_cell.length_b   1.000
_cell.length_c   1.000
_cell.angle_alpha   90.00
_cell.angle_beta   90.00
_cell.angle_gamma   90.00
#
_symmetry.space_group_name_H-M   'P 1'
#
loop_
_entity.id
_entity.type
_entity.pdbx_description
1 polymer ?
#
loop_
_entity_poly.entity_id
_entity_poly.type
_entity_poly.pdbx_seq_one_letter_code
_entity_poly.pdbx_strand_id
1 'polypeptide(L)'
;MAELSASDLPLTGIERRVLALLAEGHTAKTAAVELGLTENAVNERLREARRKTGVGSSRELARRLAASVSQENRDEEIGMAVAPSADQHVATDPPHRATGRWPKVLIAMSILIAVGLLAYVVVPQQTARNAPDPLLGDVAMKSFPDIDALYGKLRRETRDAGWGARTEAALLNRYGSIAGLKKLRTTCASTLCEVAGEIGDERGGKTLEQLQNYGLIRPQEMGFGLDGSFAVASGPSGKGVFVAYHHRLDTDAPTVSRSSPADGAIVPAGPITLSVTFDRPMQRDGYSFTSTDFGATPECKPKADVSADGRTFALRCSVEAGTSYAVGINYGHFRSFAARDGTPAKMSIIRFSTR
;
A
#
# COMPACT_ATOMS: atom_id res chain seq x y z
N MET A 1 43.17 0.46 -3.52
CA MET A 1 42.09 0.38 -2.51
C MET A 1 40.89 -0.17 -3.25
N ALA A 2 40.49 -1.41 -2.98
CA ALA A 2 39.42 -2.08 -3.70
C ALA A 2 38.09 -1.34 -3.46
N GLU A 3 37.39 -0.96 -4.52
CA GLU A 3 36.00 -0.54 -4.46
C GLU A 3 35.17 -1.74 -4.00
N LEU A 4 34.69 -1.68 -2.76
CA LEU A 4 33.70 -2.61 -2.23
C LEU A 4 32.39 -2.37 -3.00
N SER A 5 31.94 -3.38 -3.75
CA SER A 5 30.60 -3.41 -4.31
C SER A 5 29.58 -3.24 -3.19
N ALA A 6 28.56 -2.40 -3.38
CA ALA A 6 27.58 -2.08 -2.34
C ALA A 6 26.67 -3.27 -1.95
N SER A 7 26.66 -4.34 -2.77
CA SER A 7 26.07 -5.63 -2.41
C SER A 7 26.76 -6.30 -1.21
N ASP A 8 28.01 -5.92 -0.89
CA ASP A 8 28.81 -6.46 0.22
C ASP A 8 28.79 -5.60 1.49
N LEU A 9 28.01 -4.50 1.54
CA LEU A 9 27.91 -3.72 2.76
C LEU A 9 27.17 -4.56 3.83
N PRO A 10 27.76 -4.79 5.02
CA PRO A 10 27.19 -5.66 6.07
C PRO A 10 26.03 -4.99 6.81
N LEU A 11 25.01 -4.54 6.07
CA LEU A 11 23.84 -3.82 6.57
C LEU A 11 22.66 -4.78 6.76
N THR A 12 21.95 -4.63 7.87
CA THR A 12 20.68 -5.33 8.12
C THR A 12 19.57 -4.76 7.23
N GLY A 13 18.50 -5.52 7.01
CA GLY A 13 17.35 -5.05 6.22
C GLY A 13 16.70 -3.77 6.77
N ILE A 14 16.63 -3.63 8.10
CA ILE A 14 16.13 -2.39 8.73
C ILE A 14 17.10 -1.23 8.48
N GLU A 15 18.41 -1.43 8.59
CA GLU A 15 19.40 -0.38 8.30
C GLU A 15 19.32 0.07 6.84
N ARG A 16 19.14 -0.86 5.88
CA ARG A 16 18.91 -0.52 4.46
C ARG A 16 17.63 0.28 4.24
N ARG A 17 16.50 -0.12 4.85
CA ARG A 17 15.23 0.61 4.73
C ARG A 17 15.32 2.03 5.32
N VAL A 18 15.95 2.17 6.48
CA VAL A 18 16.21 3.50 7.07
C VAL A 18 17.07 4.35 6.12
N LEU A 19 18.13 3.77 5.54
CA LEU A 19 18.99 4.48 4.59
C LEU A 19 18.29 4.82 3.28
N ALA A 20 17.40 3.96 2.77
CA ALA A 20 16.59 4.21 1.58
C ALA A 20 15.66 5.43 1.78
N LEU A 21 14.94 5.46 2.90
CA LEU A 21 14.12 6.62 3.27
C LEU A 21 14.96 7.90 3.38
N LEU A 22 16.17 7.82 3.96
CA LEU A 22 17.08 8.96 4.00
C LEU A 22 17.56 9.41 2.60
N ALA A 23 17.71 8.48 1.65
CA ALA A 23 18.06 8.79 0.27
C ALA A 23 16.92 9.50 -0.46
N GLU A 24 15.67 9.13 -0.15
CA GLU A 24 14.43 9.77 -0.63
C GLU A 24 14.14 11.13 0.04
N GLY A 25 14.99 11.55 0.99
CA GLY A 25 14.90 12.85 1.65
C GLY A 25 14.22 12.85 3.02
N HIS A 26 13.85 11.68 3.55
CA HIS A 26 13.29 11.56 4.90
C HIS A 26 14.33 11.95 5.97
N THR A 27 13.83 12.48 7.08
CA THR A 27 14.59 12.68 8.31
C THR A 27 14.51 11.42 9.18
N ALA A 28 15.36 11.31 10.22
CA ALA A 28 15.26 10.20 11.17
C ALA A 28 13.86 10.13 11.83
N LYS A 29 13.26 11.29 12.10
CA LYS A 29 11.89 11.39 12.64
C LYS A 29 10.84 10.85 11.67
N THR A 30 10.88 11.25 10.40
CA THR A 30 9.89 10.79 9.42
C THR A 30 10.11 9.33 9.01
N ALA A 31 11.36 8.86 9.00
CA ALA A 31 11.67 7.44 8.78
C ALA A 31 11.22 6.55 9.95
N ALA A 32 11.20 7.07 11.17
CA ALA A 32 10.71 6.34 12.34
C ALA A 32 9.20 6.06 12.23
N VAL A 33 8.43 7.07 11.80
CA VAL A 33 6.99 6.93 11.53
C VAL A 33 6.74 5.87 10.46
N GLU A 34 7.45 5.97 9.33
CA GLU A 34 7.29 5.06 8.19
C GLU A 34 7.57 3.59 8.54
N LEU A 35 8.55 3.36 9.41
CA LEU A 35 8.99 2.01 9.77
C LEU A 35 8.33 1.47 11.05
N GLY A 36 7.44 2.24 11.69
CA GLY A 36 6.86 1.86 12.98
C GLY A 36 7.91 1.73 14.09
N LEU A 37 8.98 2.53 14.03
CA LEU A 37 10.07 2.55 15.00
C LEU A 37 10.04 3.85 15.80
N THR A 38 10.77 3.89 16.93
CA THR A 38 11.03 5.18 17.61
C THR A 38 12.17 5.92 16.91
N GLU A 39 12.15 7.26 16.98
CA GLU A 39 13.24 8.09 16.42
C GLU A 39 14.61 7.70 17.00
N ASN A 40 14.67 7.38 18.29
CA ASN A 40 15.88 6.85 18.92
C ASN A 40 16.32 5.51 18.32
N ALA A 41 15.39 4.59 18.06
CA ALA A 41 15.73 3.32 17.42
C ALA A 41 16.30 3.56 16.00
N VAL A 42 15.71 4.46 15.22
CA VAL A 42 16.23 4.84 13.90
C VAL A 42 17.64 5.43 14.00
N ASN A 43 17.87 6.35 14.93
CA ASN A 43 19.19 6.98 15.13
C ASN A 43 20.26 5.98 15.55
N GLU A 44 19.94 4.99 16.39
CA GLU A 44 20.87 3.92 16.76
C GLU A 44 21.18 3.00 15.58
N ARG A 45 20.21 2.67 14.73
CA ARG A 45 20.47 1.92 13.49
C ARG A 45 21.35 2.70 12.51
N LEU A 46 21.15 4.01 12.39
CA LEU A 46 22.01 4.87 11.58
C LEU A 46 23.43 4.99 12.13
N ARG A 47 23.62 4.94 13.45
CA ARG A 47 24.95 4.86 14.08
C ARG A 47 25.61 3.52 13.79
N GLU A 48 24.87 2.44 13.94
CA GLU A 48 25.38 1.10 13.71
C GLU A 48 25.76 0.86 12.24
N ALA A 49 24.91 1.29 11.29
CA ALA A 49 25.21 1.25 9.87
C ALA A 49 26.52 1.99 9.52
N ARG A 50 26.77 3.15 10.13
CA ARG A 50 28.02 3.90 9.94
C ARG A 50 29.22 3.19 10.55
N ARG A 51 29.09 2.60 11.74
CA ARG A 51 30.17 1.80 12.37
C ARG A 51 30.58 0.62 11.50
N LYS A 52 29.60 -0.10 10.95
CA LYS A 52 29.83 -1.28 10.10
C LYS A 52 30.44 -0.96 8.75
N THR A 53 30.12 0.20 8.19
CA THR A 53 30.53 0.58 6.82
C THR A 53 31.71 1.55 6.79
N GLY A 54 32.09 2.14 7.93
CA GLY A 54 33.14 3.15 8.04
C GLY A 54 32.78 4.52 7.46
N VAL A 55 31.55 4.71 6.95
CA VAL A 55 31.10 5.98 6.36
C VAL A 55 30.66 6.95 7.46
N GLY A 56 31.24 8.15 7.52
CA GLY A 56 30.96 9.12 8.60
C GLY A 56 29.57 9.76 8.58
N SER A 57 28.88 9.74 7.43
CA SER A 57 27.57 10.38 7.25
C SER A 57 26.51 9.39 6.77
N SER A 58 25.39 9.33 7.49
CA SER A 58 24.25 8.48 7.13
C SER A 58 23.62 8.90 5.80
N ARG A 59 23.67 10.19 5.45
CA ARG A 59 23.18 10.69 4.14
C ARG A 59 24.10 10.31 3.00
N GLU A 60 25.40 10.31 3.24
CA GLU A 60 26.36 9.85 2.25
C GLU A 60 26.23 8.34 2.02
N LEU A 61 26.06 7.58 3.10
CA LEU A 61 25.81 6.14 3.03
C LEU A 61 24.51 5.82 2.29
N ALA A 62 23.44 6.58 2.55
CA ALA A 62 22.15 6.48 1.87
C ALA A 62 22.27 6.71 0.35
N ARG A 63 23.01 7.74 -0.08
CA ARG A 63 23.25 8.00 -1.51
C ARG A 63 24.02 6.89 -2.20
N ARG A 64 25.07 6.36 -1.56
CA ARG A 64 25.86 5.24 -2.12
C ARG A 64 25.01 3.99 -2.28
N LEU A 65 24.16 3.70 -1.30
CA LEU A 65 23.22 2.60 -1.36
C LEU A 65 22.20 2.80 -2.50
N ALA A 66 21.59 3.97 -2.63
CA ALA A 66 20.63 4.25 -3.70
C ALA A 66 21.27 4.18 -5.11
N ALA A 67 22.51 4.66 -5.25
CA ALA A 67 23.26 4.56 -6.50
C ALA A 67 23.51 3.09 -6.89
N SER A 68 23.83 2.23 -5.92
CA SER A 68 24.05 0.81 -6.19
C SER A 68 22.78 0.02 -6.57
N VAL A 69 21.67 0.28 -5.88
CA VAL A 69 20.37 -0.35 -6.21
C VAL A 69 19.91 0.04 -7.61
N SER A 70 20.21 1.28 -8.04
CA SER A 70 19.89 1.75 -9.39
C SER A 70 20.74 1.08 -10.49
N GLN A 71 21.93 0.59 -10.16
CA GLN A 71 22.75 -0.19 -11.09
C GLN A 71 22.26 -1.64 -11.19
N GLU A 72 21.92 -2.25 -10.06
CA GLU A 72 21.38 -3.62 -10.02
C GLU A 72 20.08 -3.75 -10.85
N ASN A 73 19.17 -2.79 -10.71
CA ASN A 73 17.94 -2.74 -11.52
C ASN A 73 18.18 -2.52 -13.03
N ARG A 74 19.32 -1.94 -13.43
CA ARG A 74 19.66 -1.74 -14.85
C ARG A 74 20.24 -2.97 -15.51
N ASP A 75 20.92 -3.83 -14.75
CA ASP A 75 21.54 -5.05 -15.28
C ASP A 75 20.50 -6.17 -15.48
N GLU A 76 19.36 -6.14 -14.77
CA GLU A 76 18.24 -7.07 -14.99
C GLU A 76 17.36 -6.70 -16.21
N GLU A 77 17.33 -5.44 -16.67
CA GLU A 77 16.46 -4.97 -17.76
C GLU A 77 17.05 -5.22 -19.18
N ILE A 78 18.27 -5.74 -19.29
CA ILE A 78 18.91 -6.10 -20.58
C ILE A 78 18.64 -7.57 -20.89
N GLY A 79 17.41 -7.89 -21.26
CA GLY A 79 16.99 -9.27 -21.47
C GLY A 79 15.74 -9.45 -22.32
N MET A 80 15.63 -8.82 -23.50
CA MET A 80 14.69 -9.30 -24.51
C MET A 80 15.08 -8.98 -25.97
N ALA A 81 15.43 -10.07 -26.66
CA ALA A 81 15.31 -10.40 -28.09
C ALA A 81 15.48 -9.30 -29.17
N VAL A 82 16.55 -9.50 -29.94
CA VAL A 82 16.83 -8.99 -31.29
C VAL A 82 15.63 -9.18 -32.22
N ALA A 83 15.10 -8.09 -32.78
CA ALA A 83 14.32 -8.14 -34.01
C ALA A 83 15.30 -8.16 -35.21
N PRO A 84 15.12 -9.04 -36.21
CA PRO A 84 15.92 -8.98 -37.42
C PRO A 84 15.47 -7.80 -38.29
N SER A 85 16.46 -7.02 -38.69
CA SER A 85 16.38 -5.90 -39.63
C SER A 85 16.43 -6.36 -41.09
N ALA A 86 16.02 -5.43 -41.96
CA ALA A 86 16.24 -5.32 -43.41
C ALA A 86 15.16 -5.98 -44.30
N ASP A 87 14.57 -5.31 -45.30
CA ASP A 87 15.20 -4.45 -46.30
C ASP A 87 14.39 -3.20 -46.74
N GLN A 88 15.12 -2.29 -47.39
CA GLN A 88 14.84 -0.87 -47.68
C GLN A 88 14.43 -0.57 -49.15
N HIS A 89 14.04 0.70 -49.41
CA HIS A 89 14.17 1.49 -50.66
C HIS A 89 13.05 1.35 -51.74
N VAL A 90 12.52 2.35 -52.48
CA VAL A 90 12.87 3.74 -52.91
C VAL A 90 11.57 4.49 -53.33
N ALA A 91 11.60 5.83 -53.32
CA ALA A 91 10.55 6.76 -53.79
C ALA A 91 10.58 7.08 -55.30
N THR A 92 9.43 7.46 -55.90
CA THR A 92 9.32 8.46 -57.00
C THR A 92 7.87 8.97 -57.19
N ASP A 93 7.76 10.26 -57.53
CA ASP A 93 6.55 11.08 -57.69
C ASP A 93 5.94 11.03 -59.15
N PRO A 94 4.82 11.73 -59.47
CA PRO A 94 3.78 11.33 -60.45
C PRO A 94 3.96 11.95 -61.87
N PRO A 95 3.04 11.81 -62.87
CA PRO A 95 1.85 12.71 -62.95
C PRO A 95 0.61 12.28 -63.84
N HIS A 96 -0.45 13.11 -63.76
CA HIS A 96 -1.47 13.53 -64.77
C HIS A 96 -2.72 12.70 -65.19
N ARG A 97 -3.89 13.33 -64.88
CA ARG A 97 -5.11 13.64 -65.69
C ARG A 97 -5.75 12.57 -66.60
N ALA A 98 -7.06 12.31 -66.41
CA ALA A 98 -8.17 12.88 -67.22
C ALA A 98 -9.46 12.03 -67.19
N THR A 99 -10.59 12.72 -66.92
CA THR A 99 -11.93 12.58 -67.54
C THR A 99 -12.63 11.22 -67.67
N GLY A 100 -13.87 11.16 -67.13
CA GLY A 100 -15.03 10.99 -68.01
C GLY A 100 -15.99 9.82 -67.80
N ARG A 101 -17.17 10.17 -67.27
CA ARG A 101 -18.54 9.75 -67.69
C ARG A 101 -19.27 8.61 -66.93
N TRP A 102 -20.47 8.98 -66.45
CA TRP A 102 -21.52 8.20 -65.77
C TRP A 102 -22.38 7.38 -66.76
N PRO A 103 -23.32 6.52 -66.29
CA PRO A 103 -24.71 6.96 -66.04
C PRO A 103 -25.42 6.30 -64.82
N LYS A 104 -26.10 7.09 -63.97
CA LYS A 104 -27.58 7.22 -63.79
C LYS A 104 -28.36 5.94 -63.39
N VAL A 105 -28.90 5.92 -62.16
CA VAL A 105 -30.34 5.70 -61.89
C VAL A 105 -30.76 6.56 -60.69
N LEU A 106 -31.83 7.33 -60.88
CA LEU A 106 -32.55 8.17 -59.91
C LEU A 106 -33.83 7.46 -59.49
N ILE A 107 -34.14 7.42 -58.18
CA ILE A 107 -35.52 7.49 -57.59
C ILE A 107 -35.32 8.10 -56.18
N ALA A 108 -35.46 9.42 -55.99
CA ALA A 108 -36.66 10.14 -55.53
C ALA A 108 -37.14 9.73 -54.11
N MET A 109 -36.95 10.59 -53.10
CA MET A 109 -38.03 11.38 -52.41
C MET A 109 -38.60 10.61 -51.20
N SER A 110 -38.72 11.09 -49.96
CA SER A 110 -39.04 12.42 -49.39
C SER A 110 -38.69 12.49 -47.89
N ILE A 111 -38.43 13.71 -47.42
CA ILE A 111 -38.36 14.16 -46.02
C ILE A 111 -39.71 14.00 -45.32
N LEU A 112 -39.73 13.52 -44.05
CA LEU A 112 -40.62 14.07 -43.03
C LEU A 112 -39.98 13.99 -41.63
N ILE A 113 -39.93 15.15 -41.00
CA ILE A 113 -39.53 15.43 -39.62
C ILE A 113 -40.69 15.05 -38.70
N ALA A 114 -40.41 14.34 -37.60
CA ALA A 114 -41.25 14.38 -36.41
C ALA A 114 -40.35 14.31 -35.16
N VAL A 115 -40.06 15.50 -34.63
CA VAL A 115 -39.49 15.72 -33.31
C VAL A 115 -40.56 15.33 -32.28
N GLY A 116 -40.32 14.24 -31.55
CA GLY A 116 -41.04 13.89 -30.33
C GLY A 116 -40.18 14.23 -29.12
N LEU A 117 -40.47 15.37 -28.50
CA LEU A 117 -39.91 15.81 -27.22
C LEU A 117 -40.24 14.79 -26.12
N LEU A 118 -39.23 14.04 -25.68
CA LEU A 118 -39.18 13.51 -24.32
C LEU A 118 -37.85 13.93 -23.71
N ALA A 119 -37.81 15.16 -23.19
CA ALA A 119 -36.71 15.62 -22.35
C ALA A 119 -36.78 14.85 -21.03
N TYR A 120 -36.20 13.66 -21.00
CA TYR A 120 -35.70 13.12 -19.74
C TYR A 120 -34.63 14.10 -19.28
N VAL A 121 -34.98 14.93 -18.30
CA VAL A 121 -34.01 15.73 -17.57
C VAL A 121 -33.20 14.73 -16.74
N VAL A 122 -32.25 14.05 -17.38
CA VAL A 122 -31.15 13.40 -16.68
C VAL A 122 -30.35 14.56 -16.10
N VAL A 123 -30.66 14.95 -14.87
CA VAL A 123 -29.75 15.75 -14.06
C VAL A 123 -28.42 15.02 -14.13
N PRO A 124 -27.34 15.62 -14.68
CA PRO A 124 -26.05 14.96 -14.70
C PRO A 124 -25.57 14.84 -13.25
N GLN A 125 -25.87 13.71 -12.59
CA GLN A 125 -25.31 13.36 -11.28
C GLN A 125 -23.78 13.26 -11.30
N GLN A 126 -23.15 13.36 -12.47
CA GLN A 126 -21.70 13.39 -12.62
C GLN A 126 -21.05 14.68 -12.11
N THR A 127 -21.74 15.84 -12.14
CA THR A 127 -21.14 17.08 -11.63
C THR A 127 -20.95 17.07 -10.11
N ALA A 128 -21.77 16.31 -9.37
CA ALA A 128 -21.62 16.13 -7.93
C ALA A 128 -20.43 15.22 -7.54
N ARG A 129 -19.94 14.37 -8.44
CA ARG A 129 -18.82 13.45 -8.14
C ARG A 129 -17.44 14.10 -8.23
N ASN A 130 -17.32 15.22 -8.94
CA ASN A 130 -16.05 15.90 -9.19
C ASN A 130 -15.95 17.27 -8.50
N ALA A 131 -16.91 17.62 -7.64
CA ALA A 131 -16.83 18.84 -6.86
C ALA A 131 -15.73 18.70 -5.79
N PRO A 132 -14.82 19.68 -5.64
CA PRO A 132 -13.86 19.73 -4.55
C PRO A 132 -14.57 19.55 -3.19
N ASP A 133 -13.96 18.83 -2.27
CA ASP A 133 -14.51 18.67 -0.93
C ASP A 133 -14.67 20.06 -0.28
N PRO A 134 -15.85 20.44 0.22
CA PRO A 134 -16.10 21.80 0.72
C PRO A 134 -15.30 22.15 1.99
N LEU A 135 -14.78 21.14 2.71
CA LEU A 135 -13.95 21.31 3.90
C LEU A 135 -12.46 21.21 3.55
N LEU A 136 -12.07 20.17 2.81
CA LEU A 136 -10.67 19.86 2.53
C LEU A 136 -10.12 20.53 1.26
N GLY A 137 -11.00 20.92 0.34
CA GLY A 137 -10.64 21.38 -1.00
C GLY A 137 -9.84 20.35 -1.78
N ASP A 138 -9.11 20.82 -2.80
CA ASP A 138 -8.17 19.99 -3.59
C ASP A 138 -6.75 20.00 -3.02
N VAL A 139 -6.45 20.94 -2.11
CA VAL A 139 -5.08 21.29 -1.72
C VAL A 139 -4.49 20.26 -0.75
N ALA A 140 -5.30 19.72 0.17
CA ALA A 140 -4.87 18.66 1.09
C ALA A 140 -4.61 17.33 0.36
N MET A 141 -5.28 17.08 -0.76
CA MET A 141 -5.23 15.80 -1.47
C MET A 141 -4.07 15.74 -2.48
N LYS A 142 -3.78 16.86 -3.16
CA LYS A 142 -2.68 16.93 -4.14
C LYS A 142 -1.28 16.88 -3.53
N SER A 143 -1.12 17.32 -2.27
CA SER A 143 0.18 17.33 -1.60
C SER A 143 0.56 15.99 -0.96
N PHE A 144 -0.39 15.06 -0.83
CA PHE A 144 -0.18 13.77 -0.17
C PHE A 144 -0.88 12.66 -0.98
N PRO A 145 -0.18 12.00 -1.93
CA PRO A 145 -0.77 11.01 -2.83
C PRO A 145 -1.52 9.87 -2.12
N ASP A 146 -1.01 9.42 -0.96
CA ASP A 146 -1.66 8.37 -0.17
C ASP A 146 -3.00 8.84 0.44
N ILE A 147 -3.10 10.12 0.79
CA ILE A 147 -4.33 10.74 1.32
C ILE A 147 -5.40 10.84 0.24
N ASP A 148 -5.02 11.17 -1.00
CA ASP A 148 -5.94 11.17 -2.15
C ASP A 148 -6.47 9.76 -2.46
N ALA A 149 -5.60 8.76 -2.42
CA ALA A 149 -5.99 7.36 -2.60
C ALA A 149 -7.00 6.90 -1.53
N LEU A 150 -6.79 7.26 -0.26
CA LEU A 150 -7.68 6.95 0.86
C LEU A 150 -9.02 7.70 0.76
N TYR A 151 -8.99 8.98 0.37
CA TYR A 151 -10.20 9.77 0.12
C TYR A 151 -11.07 9.10 -0.95
N GLY A 152 -10.47 8.77 -2.09
CA GLY A 152 -11.15 8.09 -3.19
C GLY A 152 -11.69 6.72 -2.77
N LYS A 153 -10.94 5.96 -1.97
CA LYS A 153 -11.37 4.66 -1.44
C LYS A 153 -12.63 4.80 -0.58
N LEU A 154 -12.61 5.71 0.41
CA LEU A 154 -13.73 5.93 1.32
C LEU A 154 -15.03 6.27 0.58
N ARG A 155 -14.97 7.12 -0.46
CA ARG A 155 -16.15 7.53 -1.22
C ARG A 155 -16.68 6.46 -2.18
N ARG A 156 -15.87 5.46 -2.55
CA ARG A 156 -16.30 4.32 -3.36
C ARG A 156 -16.88 3.18 -2.54
N GLU A 157 -16.46 3.06 -1.28
CA GLU A 157 -16.95 2.01 -0.39
C GLU A 157 -18.41 2.23 0.02
N THR A 158 -19.11 1.13 0.25
CA THR A 158 -20.43 1.16 0.87
C THR A 158 -20.30 1.37 2.37
N ARG A 159 -21.27 2.06 2.98
CA ARG A 159 -21.28 2.29 4.42
C ARG A 159 -21.87 1.09 5.16
N ASP A 160 -21.13 0.54 6.12
CA ASP A 160 -21.68 -0.38 7.12
C ASP A 160 -22.54 0.43 8.10
N ALA A 161 -23.86 0.22 8.08
CA ALA A 161 -24.78 1.01 8.88
C ALA A 161 -24.61 0.81 10.39
N GLY A 162 -24.26 -0.40 10.83
CA GLY A 162 -24.17 -0.76 12.25
C GLY A 162 -22.82 -0.44 12.86
N TRP A 163 -21.73 -0.76 12.17
CA TRP A 163 -20.39 -0.36 12.58
C TRP A 163 -20.20 1.15 12.37
N GLY A 164 -20.48 1.66 11.17
CA GLY A 164 -20.24 3.05 10.80
C GLY A 164 -20.92 4.05 11.74
N ALA A 165 -22.19 3.86 12.10
CA ALA A 165 -22.90 4.81 12.97
C ALA A 165 -22.31 4.88 14.39
N ARG A 166 -21.97 3.72 14.98
CA ARG A 166 -21.37 3.67 16.33
C ARG A 166 -19.96 4.26 16.33
N THR A 167 -19.19 3.92 15.30
CA THR A 167 -17.81 4.34 15.15
C THR A 167 -17.70 5.85 14.84
N GLU A 168 -18.57 6.39 14.00
CA GLU A 168 -18.66 7.82 13.73
C GLU A 168 -18.92 8.62 15.01
N ALA A 169 -19.86 8.17 15.85
CA ALA A 169 -20.16 8.81 17.13
C ALA A 169 -18.96 8.76 18.09
N ALA A 170 -18.27 7.62 18.17
CA ALA A 170 -17.08 7.46 19.02
C ALA A 170 -15.93 8.38 18.58
N LEU A 171 -15.63 8.40 17.28
CA LEU A 171 -14.63 9.28 16.68
C LEU A 171 -14.99 10.76 16.88
N LEU A 172 -16.26 11.14 16.64
CA LEU A 172 -16.70 12.51 16.83
C LEU A 172 -16.53 12.97 18.28
N ASN A 173 -16.89 12.14 19.25
CA ASN A 173 -16.68 12.43 20.68
C ASN A 173 -15.19 12.57 21.01
N ARG A 174 -14.36 11.69 20.44
CA ARG A 174 -12.92 11.65 20.70
C ARG A 174 -12.18 12.86 20.14
N TYR A 175 -12.46 13.23 18.90
CA TYR A 175 -11.86 14.41 18.28
C TYR A 175 -12.51 15.70 18.78
N GLY A 176 -13.80 15.67 19.11
CA GLY A 176 -14.53 16.80 19.67
C GLY A 176 -14.00 17.27 21.03
N SER A 177 -13.29 16.42 21.79
CA SER A 177 -12.62 16.83 23.03
C SER A 177 -11.33 17.63 22.81
N ILE A 178 -10.84 17.73 21.57
CA ILE A 178 -9.63 18.50 21.24
C ILE A 178 -10.03 19.98 21.11
N ALA A 179 -9.48 20.81 21.98
CA ALA A 179 -9.73 22.24 21.96
C ALA A 179 -9.18 22.89 20.68
N GLY A 180 -9.95 23.83 20.11
CA GLY A 180 -9.56 24.59 18.92
C GLY A 180 -10.02 24.00 17.59
N LEU A 181 -10.60 22.80 17.56
CA LEU A 181 -11.18 22.25 16.33
C LEU A 181 -12.54 22.88 16.01
N LYS A 182 -12.79 23.11 14.72
CA LYS A 182 -14.03 23.65 14.16
C LYS A 182 -14.44 22.80 12.96
N LYS A 183 -15.73 22.85 12.60
CA LYS A 183 -16.30 22.12 11.44
C LYS A 183 -15.88 20.64 11.37
N LEU A 184 -15.84 19.98 12.54
CA LEU A 184 -15.45 18.57 12.65
C LEU A 184 -16.48 17.70 11.89
N ARG A 185 -15.97 16.85 11.01
CA ARG A 185 -16.73 15.89 10.21
C ARG A 185 -16.14 14.51 10.42
N THR A 186 -17.00 13.53 10.62
CA THR A 186 -16.60 12.12 10.64
C THR A 186 -17.45 11.33 9.64
N THR A 187 -16.83 10.44 8.89
CA THR A 187 -17.52 9.59 7.92
C THR A 187 -16.86 8.23 7.87
N CYS A 188 -17.63 7.16 8.11
CA CYS A 188 -17.18 5.79 8.00
C CYS A 188 -17.82 5.09 6.81
N ALA A 189 -17.03 4.29 6.11
CA ALA A 189 -17.49 3.36 5.10
C ALA A 189 -17.48 1.92 5.65
N SER A 190 -17.10 0.92 4.86
CA SER A 190 -17.05 -0.48 5.28
C SER A 190 -15.75 -0.84 6.01
N THR A 191 -14.62 -0.30 5.54
CA THR A 191 -13.27 -0.66 6.02
C THR A 191 -12.46 0.53 6.52
N LEU A 192 -12.97 1.75 6.35
CA LEU A 192 -12.22 2.98 6.58
C LEU A 192 -13.12 4.06 7.19
N CYS A 193 -12.58 4.85 8.10
CA CYS A 193 -13.21 6.08 8.59
C CYS A 193 -12.31 7.28 8.33
N GLU A 194 -12.90 8.41 7.96
CA GLU A 194 -12.28 9.72 7.86
C GLU A 194 -12.77 10.61 9.02
N VAL A 195 -11.84 11.34 9.62
CA VAL A 195 -12.11 12.47 10.50
C VAL A 195 -11.43 13.70 9.92
N ALA A 196 -12.20 14.74 9.63
CA ALA A 196 -11.69 15.98 9.04
C ALA A 196 -12.20 17.19 9.82
N GLY A 197 -11.44 18.27 9.86
CA GLY A 197 -11.89 19.50 10.52
C GLY A 197 -11.00 20.70 10.24
N GLU A 198 -11.51 21.89 10.55
CA GLU A 198 -10.74 23.12 10.58
C GLU A 198 -10.01 23.26 11.93
N ILE A 199 -8.76 23.71 11.86
CA ILE A 199 -7.95 24.12 13.00
C ILE A 199 -8.19 25.62 13.19
N GLY A 200 -8.61 26.02 14.40
CA GLY A 200 -8.89 27.42 14.74
C GLY A 200 -7.69 28.36 14.59
N ASP A 201 -7.95 29.66 14.77
CA ASP A 201 -7.00 30.74 14.48
C ASP A 201 -5.81 30.80 15.45
N GLU A 202 -5.91 30.13 16.59
CA GLU A 202 -4.74 29.77 17.38
C GLU A 202 -3.94 28.77 16.55
N ARG A 203 -2.84 29.23 15.93
CA ARG A 203 -1.76 28.38 15.39
C ARG A 203 -1.09 27.63 16.56
N GLY A 204 -1.89 26.86 17.29
CA GLY A 204 -1.58 26.28 18.57
C GLY A 204 -0.80 25.02 18.31
N GLY A 205 0.50 25.08 18.58
CA GLY A 205 1.32 23.89 18.71
C GLY A 205 0.61 22.81 19.55
N LYS A 206 -0.16 23.21 20.57
CA LYS A 206 -0.97 22.30 21.42
C LYS A 206 -2.13 21.59 20.70
N THR A 207 -2.91 22.26 19.86
CA THR A 207 -4.01 21.61 19.11
C THR A 207 -3.44 20.64 18.08
N LEU A 208 -2.39 21.05 17.38
CA LEU A 208 -1.71 20.20 16.40
C LEU A 208 -0.99 19.02 17.06
N GLU A 209 -0.30 19.27 18.17
CA GLU A 209 0.32 18.24 19.01
C GLU A 209 -0.72 17.26 19.54
N GLN A 210 -1.88 17.76 20.00
CA GLN A 210 -2.99 16.90 20.37
C GLN A 210 -3.48 16.10 19.17
N LEU A 211 -3.75 16.69 18.00
CA LEU A 211 -4.15 15.94 16.80
C LEU A 211 -3.16 14.84 16.40
N GLN A 212 -1.86 15.12 16.48
CA GLN A 212 -0.79 14.17 16.15
C GLN A 212 -0.65 13.07 17.22
N ASN A 213 -0.83 13.40 18.50
CA ASN A 213 -0.76 12.47 19.62
C ASN A 213 -2.10 11.76 19.91
N TYR A 214 -3.23 12.26 19.39
CA TYR A 214 -4.58 11.69 19.47
C TYR A 214 -4.90 10.79 18.28
N GLY A 215 -3.89 10.15 17.69
CA GLY A 215 -4.08 8.87 17.03
C GLY A 215 -4.61 7.89 18.09
N LEU A 216 -5.94 7.90 18.26
CA LEU A 216 -6.77 7.06 19.12
C LEU A 216 -5.98 6.35 20.23
N ILE A 217 -5.97 6.85 21.48
CA ILE A 217 -5.40 6.05 22.57
C ILE A 217 -6.15 4.70 22.59
N ARG A 218 -5.43 3.61 22.31
CA ARG A 218 -5.96 2.25 22.13
C ARG A 218 -6.95 2.14 20.95
N PRO A 219 -6.50 2.31 19.69
CA PRO A 219 -7.39 2.26 18.52
C PRO A 219 -8.13 0.92 18.42
N GLN A 220 -7.51 -0.17 18.87
CA GLN A 220 -8.09 -1.51 18.81
C GLN A 220 -9.31 -1.66 19.71
N GLU A 221 -9.40 -0.93 20.84
CA GLU A 221 -10.61 -0.95 21.69
C GLU A 221 -11.82 -0.33 20.98
N MET A 222 -11.57 0.54 20.00
CA MET A 222 -12.60 1.12 19.13
C MET A 222 -12.77 0.37 17.80
N GLY A 223 -12.12 -0.80 17.65
CA GLY A 223 -12.18 -1.59 16.44
C GLY A 223 -11.44 -0.97 15.26
N PHE A 224 -10.31 -0.30 15.52
CA PHE A 224 -9.38 0.18 14.49
C PHE A 224 -8.03 -0.53 14.52
N GLY A 225 -7.41 -0.64 13.36
CA GLY A 225 -6.02 -1.06 13.19
C GLY A 225 -5.04 -0.07 13.80
N LEU A 226 -3.76 -0.43 13.76
CA LEU A 226 -2.67 0.49 14.13
C LEU A 226 -2.25 1.38 12.96
N ASP A 227 -2.62 0.97 11.75
CA ASP A 227 -2.47 1.67 10.49
C ASP A 227 -3.50 2.80 10.39
N GLY A 228 -3.00 4.02 10.29
CA GLY A 228 -3.78 5.23 10.07
C GLY A 228 -2.94 6.28 9.37
N SER A 229 -3.60 7.21 8.72
CA SER A 229 -2.94 8.30 7.98
C SER A 229 -3.42 9.64 8.49
N PHE A 230 -2.54 10.63 8.53
CA PHE A 230 -2.86 11.96 9.02
C PHE A 230 -2.17 13.02 8.17
N ALA A 231 -2.91 14.07 7.81
CA ALA A 231 -2.37 15.21 7.10
C ALA A 231 -2.98 16.52 7.60
N VAL A 232 -2.21 17.60 7.45
CA VAL A 232 -2.63 18.97 7.71
C VAL A 232 -2.27 19.80 6.48
N ALA A 233 -3.20 20.65 6.07
CA ALA A 233 -3.05 21.52 4.91
C ALA A 233 -3.78 22.84 5.12
N SER A 234 -3.64 23.76 4.16
CA SER A 234 -4.49 24.95 4.08
C SER A 234 -5.78 24.59 3.35
N GLY A 235 -6.93 24.83 3.99
CA GLY A 235 -8.24 24.61 3.40
C GLY A 235 -8.68 25.75 2.46
N PRO A 236 -9.84 25.61 1.81
CA PRO A 236 -10.36 26.61 0.85
C PRO A 236 -10.56 28.00 1.45
N SER A 237 -10.81 28.10 2.75
CA SER A 237 -10.99 29.35 3.49
C SER A 237 -9.67 30.03 3.88
N GLY A 238 -8.52 29.45 3.54
CA GLY A 238 -7.19 29.87 4.00
C GLY A 238 -6.87 29.47 5.45
N LYS A 239 -7.82 28.83 6.17
CA LYS A 239 -7.60 28.27 7.51
C LYS A 239 -6.92 26.91 7.43
N GLY A 240 -6.22 26.52 8.50
CA GLY A 240 -5.65 25.17 8.60
C GLY A 240 -6.76 24.13 8.67
N VAL A 241 -6.60 23.03 7.94
CA VAL A 241 -7.48 21.85 7.99
C VAL A 241 -6.66 20.62 8.28
N PHE A 242 -7.26 19.62 8.92
CA PHE A 242 -6.68 18.31 9.07
C PHE A 242 -7.59 17.24 8.49
N VAL A 243 -7.00 16.12 8.14
CA VAL A 243 -7.69 14.87 7.84
C VAL A 243 -6.94 13.71 8.48
N ALA A 244 -7.69 12.81 9.11
CA ALA A 244 -7.21 11.57 9.70
C ALA A 244 -8.01 10.40 9.15
N TYR A 245 -7.33 9.34 8.73
CA TYR A 245 -7.93 8.09 8.28
C TYR A 245 -7.63 6.96 9.26
N HIS A 246 -8.66 6.21 9.63
CA HIS A 246 -8.58 5.07 10.55
C HIS A 246 -9.12 3.82 9.87
N HIS A 247 -8.26 2.80 9.75
CA HIS A 247 -8.64 1.53 9.16
C HIS A 247 -9.41 0.68 10.16
N ARG A 248 -10.57 0.16 9.77
CA ARG A 248 -11.32 -0.80 10.58
C ARG A 248 -10.40 -1.95 10.93
N LEU A 249 -10.33 -2.29 12.21
CA LEU A 249 -9.70 -3.51 12.67
C LEU A 249 -10.46 -4.66 12.05
N ASP A 250 -9.79 -5.40 11.19
CA ASP A 250 -10.35 -6.59 10.61
C ASP A 250 -10.30 -7.71 11.65
N THR A 251 -11.26 -7.70 12.59
CA THR A 251 -11.43 -8.77 13.59
C THR A 251 -11.99 -10.04 12.96
N ASP A 252 -12.60 -9.89 11.78
CA ASP A 252 -13.16 -10.98 11.01
C ASP A 252 -12.15 -11.55 10.00
N ALA A 253 -10.98 -10.94 9.80
CA ALA A 253 -9.91 -11.53 8.99
C ALA A 253 -9.48 -12.89 9.56
N PRO A 254 -9.29 -13.91 8.70
CA PRO A 254 -8.68 -15.16 9.13
C PRO A 254 -7.30 -14.94 9.73
N THR A 255 -7.01 -15.62 10.83
CA THR A 255 -5.73 -15.54 11.53
C THR A 255 -5.03 -16.89 11.60
N VAL A 256 -3.69 -16.88 11.61
CA VAL A 256 -2.90 -18.10 11.84
C VAL A 256 -3.01 -18.47 13.32
N SER A 257 -3.73 -19.56 13.59
CA SER A 257 -3.91 -20.11 14.95
C SER A 257 -2.74 -21.01 15.39
N ARG A 258 -1.99 -21.58 14.43
CA ARG A 258 -0.83 -22.44 14.68
C ARG A 258 0.08 -22.48 13.47
N SER A 259 1.38 -22.64 13.69
CA SER A 259 2.36 -22.96 12.64
C SER A 259 3.30 -24.08 13.06
N SER A 260 3.90 -24.72 12.06
CA SER A 260 5.06 -25.61 12.23
C SER A 260 6.12 -25.25 11.18
N PRO A 261 7.37 -24.94 11.54
CA PRO A 261 7.81 -24.64 12.90
C PRO A 261 6.94 -23.54 13.56
N ALA A 262 6.82 -23.61 14.89
CA ALA A 262 6.17 -22.55 15.65
C ALA A 262 6.99 -21.25 15.54
N ASP A 263 6.36 -20.09 15.62
CA ASP A 263 7.10 -18.82 15.66
C ASP A 263 8.05 -18.79 16.86
N GLY A 264 9.30 -18.41 16.62
CA GLY A 264 10.41 -18.46 17.56
C GLY A 264 11.02 -19.85 17.82
N ALA A 265 10.58 -20.90 17.12
CA ALA A 265 11.09 -22.26 17.35
C ALA A 265 12.55 -22.43 16.91
N ILE A 266 13.24 -23.35 17.58
CA ILE A 266 14.57 -23.83 17.17
C ILE A 266 14.44 -25.30 16.78
N VAL A 267 14.68 -25.63 15.51
CA VAL A 267 14.47 -26.97 14.92
C VAL A 267 15.78 -27.59 14.41
N PRO A 268 15.86 -28.91 14.19
CA PRO A 268 16.99 -29.49 13.48
C PRO A 268 17.05 -29.02 12.02
N ALA A 269 18.26 -28.98 11.44
CA ALA A 269 18.43 -28.83 10.01
C ALA A 269 17.90 -30.04 9.22
N GLY A 270 17.65 -29.85 7.92
CA GLY A 270 17.20 -30.88 6.99
C GLY A 270 15.75 -30.72 6.56
N PRO A 271 15.08 -31.82 6.16
CA PRO A 271 13.71 -31.76 5.66
C PRO A 271 12.72 -31.42 6.78
N ILE A 272 11.85 -30.44 6.51
CA ILE A 272 10.79 -30.01 7.42
C ILE A 272 9.44 -29.96 6.69
N THR A 273 8.37 -29.99 7.48
CA THR A 273 7.04 -29.59 7.01
C THR A 273 6.76 -28.18 7.53
N LEU A 274 6.78 -27.21 6.62
CA LEU A 274 6.33 -25.85 6.90
C LEU A 274 4.81 -25.82 6.77
N SER A 275 4.08 -25.51 7.83
CA SER A 275 2.62 -25.45 7.79
C SER A 275 2.06 -24.29 8.59
N VAL A 276 0.90 -23.81 8.14
CA VAL A 276 0.06 -22.84 8.85
C VAL A 276 -1.36 -23.36 8.97
N THR A 277 -1.95 -23.20 10.14
CA THR A 277 -3.33 -23.56 10.44
C THR A 277 -4.11 -22.32 10.79
N PHE A 278 -5.17 -22.02 10.04
CA PHE A 278 -6.03 -20.88 10.28
C PHE A 278 -7.11 -21.18 11.34
N ASP A 279 -7.63 -20.11 11.93
CA ASP A 279 -8.77 -20.12 12.86
C ASP A 279 -10.09 -20.62 12.23
N ARG A 280 -10.14 -20.76 10.89
CA ARG A 280 -11.29 -21.24 10.12
C ARG A 280 -10.88 -21.91 8.79
N PRO A 281 -11.82 -22.58 8.09
CA PRO A 281 -11.56 -23.11 6.74
C PRO A 281 -11.32 -22.02 5.69
N MET A 282 -10.34 -22.25 4.81
CA MET A 282 -9.89 -21.31 3.78
C MET A 282 -10.23 -21.80 2.36
N GLN A 283 -10.05 -20.94 1.36
CA GLN A 283 -10.02 -21.33 -0.06
C GLN A 283 -8.86 -22.29 -0.31
N ARG A 284 -9.07 -23.33 -1.12
CA ARG A 284 -8.10 -24.44 -1.27
C ARG A 284 -7.13 -24.26 -2.43
N ASP A 285 -7.46 -23.38 -3.36
CA ASP A 285 -6.83 -23.13 -4.65
C ASP A 285 -5.84 -21.95 -4.63
N GLY A 286 -5.73 -21.25 -3.50
CA GLY A 286 -4.79 -20.15 -3.30
C GLY A 286 -4.04 -20.23 -1.98
N TYR A 287 -2.75 -19.89 -2.00
CA TYR A 287 -1.95 -19.65 -0.80
C TYR A 287 -0.82 -18.65 -1.09
N SER A 288 -0.33 -17.99 -0.05
CA SER A 288 0.77 -17.04 -0.13
C SER A 288 1.75 -17.23 1.02
N PHE A 289 2.58 -18.28 0.90
CA PHE A 289 3.85 -18.35 1.62
C PHE A 289 4.86 -17.50 0.86
N THR A 290 5.38 -16.45 1.49
CA THR A 290 6.21 -15.45 0.82
C THR A 290 7.56 -15.33 1.50
N SER A 291 8.57 -14.91 0.73
CA SER A 291 9.83 -14.44 1.30
C SER A 291 9.61 -13.18 2.14
N THR A 292 10.57 -12.89 3.03
CA THR A 292 10.58 -11.68 3.85
C THR A 292 12.01 -11.19 4.03
N ASP A 293 12.17 -9.94 4.45
CA ASP A 293 13.49 -9.37 4.76
C ASP A 293 13.98 -9.70 6.18
N PHE A 294 13.27 -10.58 6.91
CA PHE A 294 13.53 -10.86 8.34
C PHE A 294 14.30 -12.15 8.57
N GLY A 295 14.66 -12.88 7.52
CA GLY A 295 15.38 -14.15 7.59
C GLY A 295 15.47 -14.82 6.23
N ALA A 296 16.23 -15.92 6.16
CA ALA A 296 16.30 -16.74 4.97
C ALA A 296 14.92 -17.33 4.61
N THR A 297 14.72 -17.64 3.33
CA THR A 297 13.52 -18.33 2.87
C THR A 297 13.81 -19.83 2.76
N PRO A 298 13.02 -20.72 3.38
CA PRO A 298 13.20 -22.16 3.22
C PRO A 298 13.00 -22.60 1.76
N GLU A 299 13.77 -23.58 1.31
CA GLU A 299 13.57 -24.16 -0.02
C GLU A 299 12.37 -25.11 0.01
N CYS A 300 11.25 -24.71 -0.59
CA CYS A 300 10.01 -25.47 -0.55
C CYS A 300 9.61 -26.04 -1.91
N LYS A 301 8.97 -27.21 -1.91
CA LYS A 301 8.26 -27.71 -3.10
C LYS A 301 7.12 -26.76 -3.47
N PRO A 302 6.80 -26.58 -4.76
CA PRO A 302 5.90 -25.52 -5.18
C PRO A 302 4.44 -25.75 -4.81
N LYS A 303 4.03 -26.99 -4.46
CA LYS A 303 2.65 -27.37 -4.19
C LYS A 303 2.41 -27.60 -2.71
N ALA A 304 1.44 -26.88 -2.13
CA ALA A 304 0.96 -27.12 -0.77
C ALA A 304 -0.04 -28.28 -0.72
N ASP A 305 0.08 -29.10 0.32
CA ASP A 305 -0.95 -30.05 0.74
C ASP A 305 -1.93 -29.29 1.66
N VAL A 306 -3.24 -29.48 1.44
CA VAL A 306 -4.29 -28.82 2.23
C VAL A 306 -5.04 -29.89 3.04
N SER A 307 -5.22 -29.65 4.34
CA SER A 307 -5.93 -30.57 5.23
C SER A 307 -7.39 -30.79 4.82
N ALA A 308 -7.97 -31.91 5.27
CA ALA A 308 -9.35 -32.28 4.97
C ALA A 308 -10.37 -31.21 5.42
N ASP A 309 -10.15 -30.60 6.59
CA ASP A 309 -10.98 -29.50 7.12
C ASP A 309 -10.73 -28.15 6.42
N GLY A 310 -9.73 -28.07 5.54
CA GLY A 310 -9.38 -26.87 4.79
C GLY A 310 -8.73 -25.77 5.62
N ARG A 311 -8.23 -26.08 6.82
CA ARG A 311 -7.64 -25.09 7.74
C ARG A 311 -6.13 -25.03 7.67
N THR A 312 -5.47 -26.12 7.28
CA THR A 312 -4.02 -26.25 7.31
C THR A 312 -3.45 -26.36 5.90
N PHE A 313 -2.44 -25.55 5.61
CA PHE A 313 -1.66 -25.59 4.38
C PHE A 313 -0.23 -25.98 4.74
N ALA A 314 0.32 -26.97 4.06
CA ALA A 314 1.63 -27.53 4.36
C ALA A 314 2.50 -27.64 3.11
N LEU A 315 3.72 -27.13 3.19
CA LEU A 315 4.78 -27.28 2.22
C LEU A 315 5.86 -28.21 2.76
N ARG A 316 6.38 -29.09 1.90
CA ARG A 316 7.62 -29.81 2.18
C ARG A 316 8.80 -28.91 1.84
N CYS A 317 9.64 -28.63 2.81
CA CYS A 317 10.77 -27.73 2.67
C CYS A 317 12.07 -28.34 3.19
N SER A 318 13.20 -27.72 2.84
CA SER A 318 14.52 -28.03 3.39
C SER A 318 15.12 -26.77 4.02
N VAL A 319 15.84 -26.96 5.13
CA VAL A 319 16.51 -25.89 5.86
C VAL A 319 17.94 -26.30 6.26
N GLU A 320 18.86 -25.35 6.20
CA GLU A 320 20.27 -25.52 6.52
C GLU A 320 20.53 -25.28 8.01
N ALA A 321 21.63 -25.81 8.55
CA ALA A 321 22.01 -25.64 9.96
C ALA A 321 22.49 -24.22 10.27
N GLY A 322 22.26 -23.76 11.51
CA GLY A 322 22.72 -22.44 11.98
C GLY A 322 22.06 -21.22 11.33
N THR A 323 20.93 -21.41 10.63
CA THR A 323 20.28 -20.36 9.84
C THR A 323 19.00 -19.87 10.50
N SER A 324 18.77 -18.55 10.46
CA SER A 324 17.50 -17.94 10.88
C SER A 324 16.59 -17.76 9.66
N TYR A 325 15.41 -18.36 9.72
CA TYR A 325 14.41 -18.33 8.66
C TYR A 325 13.23 -17.42 9.03
N ALA A 326 12.62 -16.81 8.02
CA ALA A 326 11.38 -16.06 8.17
C ALA A 326 10.49 -16.23 6.95
N VAL A 327 9.23 -16.63 7.18
CA VAL A 327 8.24 -16.82 6.12
C VAL A 327 7.04 -15.93 6.36
N GLY A 328 6.66 -15.17 5.34
CA GLY A 328 5.48 -14.31 5.36
C GLY A 328 4.23 -15.10 4.98
N ILE A 329 3.12 -14.77 5.64
CA ILE A 329 1.78 -15.26 5.35
C ILE A 329 0.97 -14.06 4.88
N ASN A 330 0.58 -14.05 3.60
CA ASN A 330 -0.01 -12.88 2.95
C ASN A 330 0.84 -11.58 3.09
N TYR A 331 2.16 -11.70 3.23
CA TYR A 331 3.03 -10.55 3.48
C TYR A 331 3.27 -9.73 2.19
N GLY A 332 3.57 -8.44 2.34
CA GLY A 332 3.78 -7.54 1.19
C GLY A 332 2.49 -7.28 0.41
N HIS A 333 2.49 -7.50 -0.90
CA HIS A 333 1.31 -7.34 -1.76
C HIS A 333 0.50 -8.64 -1.95
N PHE A 334 0.98 -9.79 -1.44
CA PHE A 334 0.36 -11.10 -1.64
C PHE A 334 -0.85 -11.35 -0.71
N ARG A 335 -1.98 -11.86 -1.22
CA ARG A 335 -3.23 -12.01 -0.46
C ARG A 335 -3.95 -13.35 -0.65
N SER A 336 -3.27 -14.37 -1.17
CA SER A 336 -3.94 -15.59 -1.66
C SER A 336 -4.33 -16.58 -0.56
N PHE A 337 -3.91 -16.41 0.69
CA PHE A 337 -4.64 -17.04 1.80
C PHE A 337 -5.91 -16.25 2.09
N ALA A 338 -7.06 -16.78 1.71
CA ALA A 338 -8.36 -16.14 1.95
C ALA A 338 -9.39 -17.13 2.52
N ALA A 339 -10.32 -16.63 3.33
CA ALA A 339 -11.49 -17.39 3.73
C ALA A 339 -12.35 -17.73 2.52
N ARG A 340 -13.28 -18.69 2.68
CA ARG A 340 -14.17 -19.15 1.60
C ARG A 340 -15.01 -18.03 0.97
N ASP A 341 -15.29 -16.97 1.73
CA ASP A 341 -16.00 -15.77 1.27
C ASP A 341 -15.11 -14.76 0.52
N GLY A 342 -13.81 -15.05 0.39
CA GLY A 342 -12.83 -14.20 -0.27
C GLY A 342 -12.10 -13.23 0.66
N THR A 343 -12.43 -13.18 1.96
CA THR A 343 -11.76 -12.28 2.91
C THR A 343 -10.30 -12.70 3.11
N PRO A 344 -9.31 -11.85 2.79
CA PRO A 344 -7.89 -12.19 2.94
C PRO A 344 -7.51 -12.39 4.41
N ALA A 345 -6.66 -13.38 4.68
CA ALA A 345 -6.08 -13.58 6.00
C ALA A 345 -5.17 -12.40 6.40
N LYS A 346 -5.13 -12.11 7.69
CA LYS A 346 -4.24 -11.10 8.26
C LYS A 346 -2.79 -11.45 7.95
N MET A 347 -2.03 -10.42 7.57
CA MET A 347 -0.58 -10.57 7.40
C MET A 347 0.07 -11.07 8.68
N SER A 348 0.96 -12.05 8.56
CA SER A 348 1.80 -12.49 9.67
C SER A 348 3.15 -13.00 9.15
N ILE A 349 4.11 -13.14 10.05
CA ILE A 349 5.44 -13.67 9.74
C ILE A 349 5.74 -14.74 10.78
N ILE A 350 6.20 -15.90 10.32
CA ILE A 350 6.68 -17.00 11.16
C ILE A 350 8.20 -17.01 11.07
N ARG A 351 8.86 -16.94 12.22
CA ARG A 351 10.31 -16.96 12.37
C ARG A 351 10.72 -18.24 13.08
N PHE A 352 11.82 -18.83 12.67
CA PHE A 352 12.42 -19.96 13.37
C PHE A 352 13.90 -20.04 13.02
N SER A 353 14.67 -20.77 13.81
CA SER A 353 16.09 -21.03 13.52
C SER A 353 16.40 -22.52 13.56
N THR A 354 17.53 -22.87 12.96
CA THR A 354 18.06 -24.23 12.97
C THR A 354 19.25 -24.36 13.91
N ARG A 355 19.37 -25.51 14.59
CA ARG A 355 20.58 -25.86 15.36
C ARG A 355 21.69 -26.37 14.47
#